data_AF-A0A3D5CWH2-F1
#
_entry.id   AF-A0A3D5CWH2-F1
#
_cell.length_a   1.000
_cell.length_b   1.000
_cell.length_c   1.000
_cell.angle_alpha   90.00
_cell.angle_beta   90.00
_cell.angle_gamma   90.00
#
_symmetry.space_group_name_H-M   'P 1'
#
loop_
_entity.id
_entity.type
_entity.pdbx_description
1 polymer ?
#
loop_
_entity_poly.entity_id
_entity_poly.type
_entity_poly.pdbx_seq_one_letter_code
_entity_poly.pdbx_strand_id
1 'polypeptide(L)' 'LVPGPPFSVHKEEVATHYHAHYVLTELASITMEKGLKGQYPAEETAWLLSPR' A
#
# COMPACT_ATOMS: atom_id res chain seq x y z
N LEU A 1 -4.67 -12.26 -9.62
CA LEU A 1 -3.79 -12.10 -8.44
C LEU A 1 -2.39 -12.58 -8.82
N VAL A 2 -1.39 -11.71 -8.71
CA VAL A 2 0.02 -12.11 -8.88
C VAL A 2 0.45 -12.85 -7.61
N PRO A 3 1.04 -14.06 -7.69
CA PRO A 3 1.48 -14.78 -6.50
C PRO A 3 2.59 -13.98 -5.80
N GLY A 4 2.51 -13.79 -4.49
CA GLY A 4 3.57 -13.12 -3.73
C GLY A 4 4.83 -13.99 -3.52
N PRO A 5 5.86 -13.47 -2.84
CA PRO A 5 6.03 -12.07 -2.43
C PRO A 5 6.72 -11.18 -3.50
N PRO A 6 6.60 -9.84 -3.37
CA PRO A 6 5.63 -9.15 -2.52
C PRO A 6 4.19 -9.39 -3.00
N PHE A 7 3.25 -9.42 -2.06
CA PHE A 7 1.81 -9.43 -2.38
C PHE A 7 1.35 -8.00 -2.69
N SER A 8 0.34 -7.86 -3.55
CA SER A 8 -0.33 -6.59 -3.78
C SER A 8 -1.33 -6.34 -2.65
N VAL A 9 -1.22 -5.19 -1.98
CA VAL A 9 -2.11 -4.78 -0.88
C VAL A 9 -2.85 -3.53 -1.29
N HIS A 10 -4.18 -3.56 -1.23
CA HIS A 10 -5.02 -2.40 -1.56
C HIS A 10 -5.20 -1.47 -0.35
N LYS A 11 -5.52 -0.20 -0.61
CA LYS A 11 -5.77 0.82 0.42
C LYS A 11 -6.86 0.40 1.42
N GLU A 12 -7.89 -0.31 0.96
CA GLU A 12 -8.96 -0.84 1.80
C GLU A 12 -8.46 -1.89 2.79
N GLU A 13 -7.47 -2.70 2.41
CA GLU A 13 -6.86 -3.70 3.29
C GLU A 13 -6.00 -3.01 4.35
N VAL A 14 -5.21 -1.99 3.96
CA VAL A 14 -4.48 -1.14 4.91
C VAL A 14 -5.45 -0.51 5.92
N ALA A 15 -6.56 0.05 5.45
CA ALA A 15 -7.59 0.61 6.33
C ALA A 15 -8.17 -0.45 7.27
N THR A 16 -8.56 -1.61 6.74
CA THR A 16 -9.14 -2.72 7.53
C THR A 16 -8.23 -3.14 8.68
N HIS A 17 -6.92 -3.20 8.44
CA HIS A 17 -5.97 -3.65 9.46
C HIS A 17 -5.56 -2.56 10.46
N TYR A 18 -5.48 -1.29 10.05
CA TYR A 18 -4.86 -0.26 10.88
C TYR A 18 -5.80 0.85 11.38
N HIS A 19 -6.95 1.09 10.74
CA HIS A 19 -7.87 2.19 11.09
C HIS A 19 -8.32 2.21 12.56
N ALA A 20 -8.48 1.03 13.17
CA ALA A 20 -8.96 0.89 14.53
C ALA A 20 -8.01 1.51 15.57
N HIS A 21 -6.71 1.55 15.28
CA HIS A 21 -5.67 1.99 16.22
C HIS A 21 -4.91 3.23 15.75
N TYR A 22 -4.94 3.51 14.44
CA TYR A 22 -4.17 4.58 13.82
C TYR A 22 -5.04 5.52 13.00
N VAL A 23 -4.61 6.79 12.94
CA VAL A 23 -4.95 7.72 11.88
C VAL A 23 -3.99 7.45 10.73
N LEU A 24 -4.53 7.13 9.55
CA LEU A 24 -3.77 6.86 8.34
C LEU A 24 -3.67 8.13 7.50
N THR A 25 -2.45 8.59 7.25
CA THR A 25 -2.17 9.73 6.35
C THR A 25 -1.37 9.23 5.16
N GLU A 26 -1.91 9.40 3.95
CA GLU A 26 -1.19 9.11 2.71
C GLU A 26 -0.15 10.22 2.48
N LEU A 27 1.13 9.86 2.43
CA LEU A 27 2.22 10.82 2.23
C LEU A 27 2.61 10.95 0.76
N ALA A 28 2.52 9.85 0.01
CA ALA A 28 2.82 9.80 -1.41
C ALA A 28 2.11 8.61 -2.04
N SER A 29 1.71 8.76 -3.30
CA SER A 29 1.33 7.64 -4.16
C SER A 29 1.94 7.86 -5.54
N ILE A 30 2.69 6.88 -6.04
CA ILE A 30 3.36 6.96 -7.34
C ILE A 30 2.97 5.77 -8.20
N THR A 31 2.70 6.04 -9.48
CA THR A 31 2.51 4.98 -10.48
C THR A 31 3.86 4.57 -11.04
N MET A 32 4.15 3.27 -10.96
CA MET A 32 5.37 2.68 -11.50
C MET A 32 5.01 1.70 -12.61
N GLU A 33 5.52 1.92 -13.83
CA GLU A 33 5.32 0.99 -14.94
C GLU A 33 5.93 -0.40 -14.67
N LYS A 34 6.98 -0.45 -13.83
CA LYS A 34 7.68 -1.65 -13.37
C LYS A 34 7.82 -1.67 -11.85
N GLY A 35 6.70 -1.62 -11.13
CA GLY A 35 6.68 -1.60 -9.66
C GLY A 35 6.73 -3.00 -9.04
N LEU A 36 5.61 -3.73 -9.09
CA LEU A 36 5.50 -5.03 -8.42
C LEU A 36 6.47 -6.04 -9.05
N LYS A 37 7.35 -6.61 -8.23
CA LYS A 37 8.45 -7.49 -8.65
C LYS A 37 9.38 -6.88 -9.70
N GLY A 38 9.38 -5.55 -9.86
CA GLY A 38 10.13 -4.86 -10.92
C GLY A 38 9.64 -5.19 -12.35
N GLN A 39 8.44 -5.78 -12.48
CA GLN A 39 7.95 -6.32 -13.75
C GLN A 39 6.54 -5.83 -14.09
N TYR A 40 5.66 -5.73 -13.10
CA TYR A 40 4.26 -5.39 -13.32
C TYR A 40 4.00 -3.93 -12.93
N PRO A 41 3.14 -3.22 -13.68
CA PRO A 41 2.66 -1.91 -13.27
C PRO A 41 2.06 -1.99 -11.87
N ALA A 42 2.42 -1.03 -11.02
CA ALA A 42 1.91 -0.95 -9.67
C ALA A 42 1.79 0.49 -9.21
N GLU A 43 0.97 0.68 -8.19
CA GLU A 43 0.93 1.89 -7.40
C GLU A 43 1.71 1.64 -6.11
N GLU A 44 2.72 2.46 -5.84
CA GLU A 44 3.46 2.43 -4.59
C GLU A 44 3.00 3.59 -3.72
N THR A 45 2.42 3.27 -2.56
CA THR A 45 1.83 4.24 -1.65
C THR A 45 2.54 4.22 -0.31
N ALA A 46 3.01 5.38 0.15
CA ALA A 46 3.62 5.57 1.46
C ALA A 46 2.58 6.10 2.46
N TRP A 47 2.45 5.42 3.60
CA TRP A 47 1.51 5.76 4.66
C TRP A 47 2.25 6.17 5.94
N LEU A 48 1.82 7.28 6.55
CA LEU A 48 2.13 7.62 7.94
C LEU A 48 1.00 7.10 8.83
N LEU A 49 1.37 6.29 9.83
CA LEU A 49 0.46 5.78 10.85
C LEU A 49 0.72 6.55 12.15
N SER A 50 -0.24 7.37 12.57
CA SER A 50 -0.19 8.07 13.86
C SER A 50 -1.14 7.41 14.85
N PRO A 51 -0.72 7.09 16.09
CA PRO A 51 -1.62 6.58 17.10
C PRO A 51 -2.84 7.51 17.29
N ARG A 52 -4.01 6.93 17.55
CA ARG A 52 -5.20 7.69 17.93
C ARG A 52 -5.17 8.16 19.37
#